data_AF-A0A925TN04-F1
#
_entry.id   AF-A0A925TN04-F1
#
_cell.length_a   1.000
_cell.length_b   1.000
_cell.length_c   1.000
_cell.angle_alpha   90.00
_cell.angle_beta   90.00
_cell.angle_gamma   90.00
#
_symmetry.space_group_name_H-M   'P 1'
#
loop_
_entity.id
_entity.type
_entity.pdbx_description
1 polymer ?
#
loop_
_entity_poly.entity_id
_entity_poly.type
_entity_poly.pdbx_seq_one_letter_code
_entity_poly.pdbx_strand_id
1 'polypeptide(L)' 'MYREIFVPKETKLTIELPEEFVGKAIEVIAFSIPATVPAAALDDAIAFWQQHRIDLSQFKFNRIEANER' A
#
# COMPACT_ATOMS: atom_id res chain seq x y z
N MET A 1 -7.80 -8.08 -23.42
CA MET A 1 -6.48 -8.35 -22.81
C MET A 1 -6.68 -8.39 -21.31
N TYR A 2 -6.53 -9.56 -20.69
CA TYR A 2 -6.62 -9.73 -19.25
C TYR A 2 -5.20 -9.63 -18.66
N ARG A 3 -5.00 -8.80 -17.65
CA ARG A 3 -3.72 -8.64 -16.96
C ARG A 3 -3.96 -8.60 -15.46
N GLU A 4 -3.34 -9.51 -14.75
CA GLU A 4 -3.33 -9.57 -13.29
C GLU A 4 -1.89 -9.61 -12.80
N ILE A 5 -1.59 -8.90 -11.71
CA ILE A 5 -0.27 -8.87 -11.07
C ILE A 5 -0.43 -9.47 -9.68
N PHE A 6 0.29 -10.55 -9.41
CA PHE A 6 0.27 -11.24 -8.13
C PHE A 6 1.70 -11.42 -7.61
N VAL A 7 1.82 -11.50 -6.29
CA VAL A 7 3.07 -11.88 -5.62
C VAL A 7 2.87 -13.31 -5.11
N PRO A 8 3.49 -14.32 -5.73
CA PRO A 8 3.31 -15.71 -5.31
C PRO A 8 3.94 -15.92 -3.93
N LYS A 9 3.16 -16.49 -3.00
CA LYS A 9 3.64 -16.84 -1.65
C LYS A 9 4.25 -18.25 -1.58
N GLU A 10 3.98 -19.06 -2.60
CA GLU A 10 4.42 -20.43 -2.73
C GLU A 10 5.02 -20.66 -4.13
N THR A 11 5.70 -21.79 -4.30
CA THR A 11 6.27 -22.19 -5.60
C THR A 11 5.21 -22.60 -6.62
N LYS A 12 3.97 -22.84 -6.17
CA LYS A 12 2.82 -23.16 -7.01
C LYS A 12 1.83 -22.00 -6.99
N LEU A 13 1.32 -21.67 -8.17
CA LEU A 13 0.26 -20.69 -8.34
C LEU A 13 -0.86 -21.29 -9.16
N THR A 14 -2.09 -21.17 -8.65
CA THR A 14 -3.31 -21.50 -9.38
C THR A 14 -4.01 -20.19 -9.70
N ILE A 15 -4.37 -20.01 -10.97
CA ILE A 15 -5.06 -18.80 -11.46
C ILE A 15 -6.40 -19.26 -12.02
N GLU A 16 -7.48 -18.60 -11.62
CA GLU A 16 -8.80 -18.80 -12.21
C GLU A 16 -8.92 -17.98 -13.49
N LEU A 17 -9.16 -18.66 -14.61
CA LEU A 17 -9.31 -18.01 -15.91
C LEU A 17 -10.75 -17.55 -16.11
N PRO A 18 -10.98 -16.33 -16.65
CA PRO A 18 -12.31 -15.90 -17.03
C PRO A 18 -12.93 -16.84 -18.08
N GLU A 19 -14.26 -17.00 -18.03
CA GLU A 19 -15.01 -17.92 -18.91
C GLU A 19 -14.73 -17.67 -20.40
N GLU A 20 -14.48 -16.42 -20.80
CA GLU A 20 -14.19 -16.07 -22.19
C GLU A 20 -12.90 -16.69 -22.76
N PHE A 21 -12.02 -17.26 -21.92
CA PHE A 21 -10.77 -17.90 -22.33
C PHE A 21 -10.87 -19.43 -22.42
N VAL A 22 -12.00 -20.02 -22.03
CA VAL A 22 -12.21 -21.48 -22.11
C VAL A 22 -12.12 -21.95 -23.57
N GLY A 23 -11.30 -22.98 -23.81
CA GLY A 23 -11.11 -23.58 -25.15
C GLY A 23 -10.17 -22.79 -26.08
N LYS A 24 -9.54 -21.73 -25.60
CA LYS A 24 -8.57 -20.93 -26.37
C LYS A 24 -7.14 -21.25 -25.94
N ALA A 25 -6.19 -21.13 -26.87
CA ALA A 25 -4.78 -21.16 -26.53
C ALA A 25 -4.40 -19.88 -25.78
N ILE A 26 -3.68 -20.03 -24.66
CA ILE A 26 -3.26 -18.92 -23.80
C ILE A 26 -1.74 -18.96 -23.69
N GLU A 27 -1.10 -17.81 -23.85
CA GLU A 27 0.31 -17.61 -23.59
C GLU A 27 0.49 -16.94 -22.22
N VAL A 28 1.41 -17.44 -21.41
CA VAL A 28 1.74 -16.89 -20.09
C VAL A 28 3.16 -16.33 -20.13
N ILE A 29 3.30 -15.03 -19.87
CA ILE A 29 4.58 -14.34 -19.83
C ILE A 29 4.80 -13.82 -18.41
N ALA A 30 5.94 -14.18 -17.80
CA ALA A 30 6.30 -13.78 -16.45
C ALA A 30 7.62 -13.00 -16.44
N PHE A 31 7.64 -11.89 -15.70
CA PHE A 31 8.84 -11.10 -15.44
C PHE A 31 8.73 -10.48 -14.03
N SER A 32 9.86 -10.25 -13.39
CA SER A 32 9.90 -9.51 -12.13
C SER A 32 9.56 -8.05 -12.39
N ILE A 33 8.65 -7.51 -11.58
CA ILE A 33 8.30 -6.09 -11.59
C ILE A 33 9.01 -5.46 -10.38
N PRO A 34 9.66 -4.28 -10.52
CA PRO A 34 10.16 -3.57 -9.35
C PRO A 34 9.03 -3.37 -8.35
N ALA A 35 9.33 -3.58 -7.06
CA ALA A 35 8.35 -3.42 -6.00
C ALA A 35 7.71 -2.04 -6.14
N THR A 36 6.42 -2.03 -6.47
CA THR A 36 5.61 -0.84 -6.25
C THR A 36 5.61 -0.70 -4.74
N VAL A 37 6.15 0.41 -4.21
CA VAL A 37 6.08 0.67 -2.77
C VAL A 37 4.62 0.49 -2.40
N PRO A 38 4.25 -0.55 -1.61
CA PRO A 38 2.86 -0.71 -1.23
C PRO A 38 2.46 0.59 -0.57
N ALA A 39 1.30 1.14 -0.95
CA ALA A 39 0.73 2.24 -0.19
C ALA A 39 0.74 1.77 1.26
N ALA A 40 1.47 2.48 2.13
CA ALA A 40 1.67 2.06 3.51
C ALA A 40 0.30 1.69 4.10
N ALA A 41 0.19 0.50 4.69
CA ALA A 41 -1.05 0.11 5.30
C ALA A 41 -1.44 1.16 6.34
N LEU A 42 -2.73 1.46 6.47
CA LEU A 42 -3.21 2.44 7.45
C LEU A 42 -2.66 2.15 8.85
N ASP A 43 -2.54 0.87 9.19
CA ASP A 43 -1.99 0.40 10.46
C ASP A 43 -0.52 0.80 10.66
N ASP A 44 0.31 0.72 9.61
CA ASP A 44 1.71 1.15 9.67
C ASP A 44 1.82 2.67 9.85
N ALA A 45 0.93 3.42 9.18
CA ALA A 45 0.86 4.88 9.33
C ALA A 45 0.41 5.30 10.73
N ILE A 46 -0.55 4.58 11.33
CA ILE A 46 -1.00 4.81 12.70
C ILE A 46 0.13 4.49 13.70
N ALA A 47 0.82 3.36 13.54
CA ALA A 47 1.92 2.98 14.41
C ALA A 47 3.06 4.00 14.36
N PHE A 48 3.43 4.45 13.16
CA PHE A 48 4.41 5.51 12.96
C PHE A 48 3.97 6.81 13.66
N TRP A 49 2.72 7.24 13.47
CA TRP A 49 2.22 8.45 14.12
C TRP A 49 2.23 8.36 15.65
N GLN A 50 1.82 7.22 16.23
CA GLN A 50 1.85 7.04 17.68
C GLN A 50 3.27 7.08 18.26
N GLN A 51 4.25 6.54 17.54
CA GLN A 51 5.65 6.54 17.97
C GLN A 51 6.29 7.94 17.90
N HIS A 52 5.87 8.76 16.93
CA HIS A 52 6.51 10.04 16.64
C HIS A 52 5.70 11.28 17.05
N ARG A 53 4.47 11.11 17.55
CA ARG A 53 3.65 12.26 17.99
C ARG A 53 4.31 12.95 19.18
N ILE A 54 4.32 14.28 19.13
CA ILE A 54 4.69 15.13 20.25
C ILE A 54 3.44 15.34 21.10
N ASP A 55 3.54 15.13 22.41
CA ASP A 55 2.46 15.46 23.33
C ASP A 55 2.35 16.97 23.51
N LEU A 56 1.29 17.55 22.96
CA LEU A 56 0.95 18.96 23.07
C LEU A 56 -0.22 19.20 24.02
N SER A 57 -0.60 18.22 24.84
CA SER A 57 -1.75 18.33 25.77
C SER A 57 -1.61 19.50 26.76
N GLN A 58 -0.39 19.89 27.10
CA GLN A 58 -0.09 21.03 27.96
C GLN A 58 0.20 22.32 27.19
N PHE A 59 0.27 22.26 25.85
CA PHE A 59 0.52 23.44 25.04
C PHE A 59 -0.77 24.25 24.88
N LYS A 60 -0.73 25.50 25.35
CA LYS A 60 -1.76 26.50 25.05
C LYS A 60 -1.15 27.57 24.17
N PHE A 61 -1.63 27.66 22.95
CA PHE A 61 -1.24 28.72 22.02
C PHE A 61 -1.60 30.09 22.63
N ASN A 62 -0.59 30.93 22.88
CA ASN A 62 -0.76 32.29 23.36
C ASN A 62 -0.73 33.28 22.19
N ARG A 63 -1.91 33.74 21.78
CA ARG A 63 -2.05 34.69 20.66
C ARG A 63 -1.43 36.06 20.96
N ILE A 64 -1.33 36.45 22.23
CA ILE A 64 -0.76 37.76 22.62
C ILE A 64 0.75 37.73 22.38
N GLU A 65 1.42 36.70 22.88
CA GLU A 65 2.85 36.46 22.66
C GLU A 65 3.22 36.35 21.18
N ALA A 66 2.38 35.68 20.38
CA ALA A 66 2.61 35.52 18.94
C ALA A 66 2.47 36.81 18.13
N ASN A 67 1.73 37.81 18.64
CA ASN A 67 1.45 39.08 17.96
C ASN A 67 2.39 40.22 18.40
N GLU A 68 3.19 40.05 19.46
CA GLU A 68 4.16 41.04 19.95
C GLU A 68 5.53 40.94 19.25
N ARG A 69 5.57 40.38 18.04
CA ARG A 69 6.79 40.16 17.25
C ARG A 69 6.81 40.98 15.96
#